data_AF-A0A9X4M0P8-F1
#
_entry.id   AF-A0A9X4M0P8-F1
#
_cell.length_a   1.000
_cell.length_b   1.000
_cell.length_c   1.000
_cell.angle_alpha   90.00
_cell.angle_beta   90.00
_cell.angle_gamma   90.00
#
_symmetry.space_group_name_H-M   'P 1'
#
loop_
_entity.id
_entity.type
_entity.pdbx_description
1 polymer ?
#
loop_
_entity_poly.entity_id
_entity_poly.type
_entity_poly.pdbx_seq_one_letter_code
_entity_poly.pdbx_strand_id
1 'polypeptide(L)'
;MSDDKWTGTVDWLVRELPGQPVGIIVDLGPKEFIAPVCGEDCVSRDAGEHVFCAQVHLLEDGVFLVRRSRRMLHRLRLSSHRSAGLVLDTWVHDGHFEDCTDGYLFTRDHTLAAQIVVAWFRDNSDAPPHSEMGCAYELADVLPAEAYEDDPTSGD
;
A
#
# COMPACT_ATOMS: atom_id res chain seq x y z
N MET A 1 -12.09 7.21 22.62
CA MET A 1 -12.51 7.79 21.32
C MET A 1 -11.35 7.77 20.30
N SER A 2 -10.63 6.64 20.18
CA SER A 2 -9.54 6.44 19.22
C SER A 2 -9.84 5.24 18.30
N ASP A 3 -10.49 4.21 18.83
CA ASP A 3 -10.86 2.98 18.08
C ASP A 3 -11.81 3.21 16.91
N ASP A 4 -12.70 4.20 16.99
CA ASP A 4 -13.66 4.49 15.91
C ASP A 4 -12.97 4.94 14.62
N LYS A 5 -11.84 5.67 14.73
CA LYS A 5 -11.10 6.18 13.56
C LYS A 5 -10.29 5.08 12.86
N TRP A 6 -9.68 4.21 13.66
CA TRP A 6 -8.97 3.04 13.16
C TRP A 6 -9.93 2.05 12.49
N THR A 7 -11.08 1.81 13.10
CA THR A 7 -12.18 1.01 12.50
C THR A 7 -12.62 1.63 11.17
N GLY A 8 -12.83 2.95 11.12
CA GLY A 8 -13.17 3.64 9.88
C GLY A 8 -12.10 3.52 8.78
N THR A 9 -10.82 3.38 9.16
CA THR A 9 -9.72 3.13 8.20
C THR A 9 -9.78 1.71 7.65
N VAL A 10 -10.07 0.72 8.50
CA VAL A 10 -10.30 -0.67 8.04
C VAL A 10 -11.49 -0.72 7.08
N ASP A 11 -12.62 -0.14 7.47
CA ASP A 11 -13.85 -0.14 6.65
C ASP A 11 -13.63 0.52 5.29
N TRP A 12 -12.88 1.63 5.26
CA TRP A 12 -12.52 2.30 4.02
C TRP A 12 -11.63 1.42 3.13
N LEU A 13 -10.57 0.83 3.70
CA LEU A 13 -9.66 -0.03 2.93
C LEU A 13 -10.40 -1.22 2.31
N VAL A 14 -11.23 -1.91 3.12
CA VAL A 14 -12.00 -3.08 2.68
C VAL A 14 -13.04 -2.73 1.63
N ARG A 15 -13.67 -1.57 1.73
CA ARG A 15 -14.74 -1.18 0.80
C ARG A 15 -14.21 -0.63 -0.52
N GLU A 16 -13.16 0.20 -0.48
CA GLU A 16 -12.76 0.97 -1.67
C GLU A 16 -11.69 0.25 -2.51
N LEU A 17 -10.66 -0.34 -1.89
CA LEU A 17 -9.53 -0.93 -2.63
C LEU A 17 -9.92 -2.06 -3.59
N PRO A 18 -10.84 -2.99 -3.25
CA PRO A 18 -11.17 -4.09 -4.16
C PRO A 18 -11.82 -3.63 -5.47
N GLY A 19 -12.39 -2.42 -5.50
CA GLY A 19 -12.98 -1.81 -6.69
C GLY A 19 -12.01 -0.99 -7.54
N GLN A 20 -10.72 -0.90 -7.14
CA GLN A 20 -9.71 -0.14 -7.85
C GLN A 20 -9.04 -0.96 -8.96
N PRO A 21 -8.37 -0.32 -9.94
CA PRO A 21 -7.59 -1.03 -10.95
C PRO A 21 -6.46 -1.86 -10.34
N VAL A 22 -6.16 -3.00 -10.96
CA VAL A 22 -4.96 -3.78 -10.64
C VAL A 22 -3.72 -2.91 -10.80
N GLY A 23 -2.79 -3.03 -9.85
CA GLY A 23 -1.57 -2.23 -9.80
C GLY A 23 -1.71 -0.93 -9.01
N ILE A 24 -2.88 -0.60 -8.44
CA ILE A 24 -2.97 0.50 -7.48
C ILE A 24 -2.07 0.24 -6.27
N ILE A 25 -1.39 1.30 -5.84
CA ILE A 25 -0.56 1.36 -4.66
C ILE A 25 -1.20 2.33 -3.68
N VAL A 26 -1.35 1.94 -2.42
CA VAL A 26 -1.80 2.81 -1.33
C VAL A 26 -0.74 2.82 -0.24
N ASP A 27 -0.20 4.01 0.04
CA ASP A 27 0.78 4.25 1.10
C ASP A 27 0.09 4.87 2.33
N LEU A 28 0.40 4.34 3.51
CA LEU A 28 -0.01 4.87 4.81
C LEU A 28 1.22 5.11 5.70
N GLY A 29 1.21 6.20 6.45
CA GLY A 29 2.32 6.61 7.33
C GLY A 29 2.11 8.04 7.83
N PRO A 30 3.11 8.65 8.50
CA PRO A 30 3.00 10.04 8.95
C PRO A 30 2.85 11.00 7.76
N LYS A 31 2.03 12.05 7.92
CA LYS A 31 1.71 13.02 6.86
C LYS A 31 2.93 13.68 6.24
N GLU A 32 3.96 13.97 7.02
CA GLU A 32 5.19 14.58 6.51
C GLU A 32 5.97 13.68 5.53
N PHE A 33 5.72 12.36 5.55
CA PHE A 33 6.40 11.37 4.71
C PHE A 33 5.53 10.79 3.59
N ILE A 34 4.21 11.02 3.60
CA ILE A 34 3.23 10.39 2.68
C ILE A 34 2.69 11.36 1.61
N ALA A 35 3.04 12.65 1.63
CA ALA A 35 2.49 13.64 0.69
C ALA A 35 3.15 13.62 -0.71
N PRO A 36 2.47 14.07 -1.79
CA PRO A 36 3.08 14.27 -3.12
C PRO A 36 4.01 15.50 -3.19
N VAL A 37 4.48 15.99 -2.03
CA VAL A 37 5.13 17.32 -1.90
C VAL A 37 6.63 17.27 -2.06
N CYS A 38 7.21 16.08 -2.13
CA CYS A 38 8.59 15.94 -2.51
C CYS A 38 8.72 15.69 -4.01
N GLY A 39 9.13 16.73 -4.74
CA GLY A 39 10.16 16.45 -5.75
C GLY A 39 11.33 15.71 -5.09
N GLU A 40 12.24 15.16 -5.89
CA GLU A 40 13.35 14.28 -5.45
C GLU A 40 14.24 14.81 -4.28
N ASP A 41 14.01 16.05 -3.83
CA ASP A 41 14.80 16.80 -2.86
C ASP A 41 14.24 16.91 -1.42
N CYS A 42 13.07 16.36 -1.08
CA CYS A 42 12.32 16.85 0.10
C CYS A 42 12.34 16.00 1.39
N VAL A 43 12.92 14.80 1.37
CA VAL A 43 13.31 14.07 2.60
C VAL A 43 14.61 13.33 2.30
N SER A 44 15.67 13.55 3.08
CA SER A 44 16.89 12.76 2.87
C SER A 44 16.57 11.28 3.10
N ARG A 45 17.12 10.40 2.25
CA ARG A 45 16.99 8.93 2.40
C ARG A 45 17.34 8.43 3.81
N ASP A 46 18.16 9.18 4.54
CA ASP A 46 18.62 8.90 5.90
C ASP A 46 17.76 9.56 7.00
N ALA A 47 16.83 10.47 6.67
CA ALA A 47 15.85 11.02 7.63
C ALA A 47 14.71 10.03 7.94
N GLY A 48 14.70 8.86 7.31
CA GLY A 48 13.63 7.87 7.35
C GLY A 48 13.82 6.73 8.34
N GLU A 49 14.78 6.77 9.27
CA GLU A 49 14.84 5.75 10.33
C GLU A 49 13.76 6.02 11.39
N HIS A 50 13.05 4.97 11.82
CA HIS A 50 11.91 5.04 12.76
C HIS A 50 10.62 5.65 12.18
N VAL A 51 10.45 5.63 10.85
CA VAL A 51 9.20 6.04 10.20
C VAL A 51 8.29 4.83 10.00
N PHE A 52 7.18 4.78 10.73
CA PHE A 52 6.19 3.72 10.53
C PHE A 52 5.49 3.91 9.18
N CYS A 53 5.66 2.97 8.27
CA CYS A 53 5.00 2.95 6.97
C CYS A 53 4.33 1.61 6.75
N ALA A 54 3.19 1.65 6.05
CA ALA A 54 2.53 0.48 5.50
C ALA A 54 2.14 0.77 4.06
N GLN A 55 2.19 -0.25 3.21
CA GLN A 55 1.81 -0.12 1.81
C GLN A 55 0.95 -1.31 1.41
N VAL A 56 -0.09 -1.04 0.61
CA VAL A 56 -0.99 -2.03 0.05
C VAL A 56 -0.96 -1.93 -1.46
N HIS A 57 -0.69 -3.04 -2.15
CA HIS A 57 -0.79 -3.16 -3.60
C HIS A 57 -1.92 -4.12 -3.95
N LEU A 58 -2.79 -3.73 -4.88
CA LEU A 58 -3.75 -4.66 -5.48
C LEU A 58 -3.11 -5.37 -6.67
N LEU A 59 -3.08 -6.70 -6.59
CA LEU A 59 -2.63 -7.61 -7.63
C LEU A 59 -3.83 -8.25 -8.35
N GLU A 60 -3.57 -9.00 -9.41
CA GLU A 60 -4.57 -9.82 -10.10
C GLU A 60 -5.24 -10.81 -9.12
N ASP A 61 -6.45 -11.26 -9.49
CA ASP A 61 -7.30 -12.16 -8.70
C ASP A 61 -7.66 -11.61 -7.30
N GLY A 62 -7.67 -10.28 -7.15
CA GLY A 62 -8.05 -9.60 -5.92
C GLY A 62 -7.06 -9.82 -4.77
N VAL A 63 -5.80 -10.16 -5.07
CA VAL A 63 -4.79 -10.38 -4.02
C VAL A 63 -4.21 -9.05 -3.58
N PHE A 64 -4.13 -8.80 -2.27
CA PHE A 64 -3.38 -7.70 -1.72
C PHE A 64 -1.97 -8.14 -1.32
N LEU A 65 -0.97 -7.37 -1.74
CA LEU A 65 0.35 -7.35 -1.12
C LEU A 65 0.37 -6.26 -0.06
N VAL A 66 0.55 -6.66 1.20
CA VAL A 66 0.73 -5.76 2.34
C VAL A 66 2.20 -5.76 2.73
N ARG A 67 2.78 -4.58 2.89
CA ARG A 67 4.17 -4.38 3.32
C ARG A 67 4.18 -3.48 4.54
N ARG A 68 5.02 -3.78 5.53
CA ARG A 68 5.24 -2.93 6.71
C ARG A 68 6.71 -2.58 6.86
N SER A 69 6.97 -1.38 7.32
CA SER A 69 8.31 -0.89 7.56
C SER A 69 8.37 0.15 8.67
N ARG A 70 9.54 0.25 9.28
CA ARG A 70 9.98 1.35 10.15
C ARG A 70 10.89 2.33 9.39
N ARG A 71 10.85 2.26 8.07
CA ARG A 71 11.46 3.20 7.14
C ARG A 71 10.47 3.56 6.04
N MET A 72 10.76 4.64 5.31
CA MET A 72 9.99 4.99 4.13
C MET A 72 10.02 3.83 3.12
N LEU A 73 8.82 3.42 2.69
CA LEU A 73 8.64 2.42 1.65
C LEU A 73 8.72 3.07 0.28
N HIS A 74 9.46 2.45 -0.62
CA HIS A 74 9.43 2.82 -2.02
C HIS A 74 8.17 2.20 -2.65
N ARG A 75 7.56 2.92 -3.59
CA ARG A 75 6.50 2.37 -4.43
C ARG A 75 7.10 1.34 -5.38
N LEU A 76 6.64 0.10 -5.29
CA LEU A 76 7.18 -0.98 -6.12
C LEU A 76 6.68 -0.82 -7.55
N ARG A 77 7.62 -0.71 -8.49
CA ARG A 77 7.34 -0.84 -9.93
C ARG A 77 7.44 -2.31 -10.31
N LEU A 78 6.39 -3.07 -10.01
CA LEU A 78 6.34 -4.49 -10.33
C LEU A 78 6.25 -4.67 -11.84
N SER A 79 7.05 -5.58 -12.40
CA SER A 79 7.00 -5.91 -13.83
C SER A 79 5.76 -6.73 -14.22
N SER A 80 5.04 -7.27 -13.22
CA SER A 80 3.79 -8.00 -13.39
C SER A 80 3.00 -7.97 -12.09
N HIS A 81 1.67 -7.92 -12.20
CA HIS A 81 0.74 -7.97 -11.07
C HIS A 81 0.09 -9.36 -10.92
N ARG A 82 0.62 -10.39 -11.58
CA ARG A 82 0.12 -11.76 -11.47
C ARG A 82 0.29 -12.28 -10.05
N SER A 83 -0.76 -12.91 -9.53
CA SER A 83 -0.73 -13.54 -8.20
C SER A 83 -0.57 -15.07 -8.23
N ALA A 84 -0.54 -15.67 -9.43
CA ALA A 84 -0.33 -17.10 -9.61
C ALA A 84 1.04 -17.54 -9.05
N GLY A 85 1.03 -18.54 -8.16
CA GLY A 85 2.23 -19.11 -7.54
C GLY A 85 2.70 -18.39 -6.27
N LEU A 86 2.03 -17.32 -5.84
CA LEU A 86 2.32 -16.67 -4.56
C LEU A 86 1.82 -17.53 -3.39
N VAL A 87 2.60 -17.56 -2.32
CA VAL A 87 2.18 -18.13 -1.03
C VAL A 87 1.32 -17.09 -0.32
N LEU A 88 0.05 -17.41 -0.11
CA LEU A 88 -0.91 -16.53 0.56
C LEU A 88 -0.96 -16.80 2.06
N ASP A 89 -1.46 -15.82 2.82
CA ASP A 89 -1.83 -15.93 4.22
C ASP A 89 -0.66 -16.32 5.15
N THR A 90 0.56 -16.03 4.70
CA THR A 90 1.81 -16.27 5.44
C THR A 90 2.64 -14.99 5.48
N TRP A 91 3.01 -14.54 6.68
CA TRP A 91 3.88 -13.38 6.87
C TRP A 91 5.34 -13.76 6.59
N VAL A 92 6.03 -12.96 5.76
CA VAL A 92 7.38 -13.27 5.27
C VAL A 92 8.39 -12.19 5.67
N HIS A 93 9.60 -12.61 6.03
CA HIS A 93 10.74 -11.77 6.44
C HIS A 93 12.03 -12.07 5.66
N ASP A 94 11.93 -12.63 4.46
CA ASP A 94 13.07 -13.17 3.69
C ASP A 94 13.99 -12.11 3.04
N GLY A 95 13.68 -10.83 3.25
CA GLY A 95 14.45 -9.71 2.70
C GLY A 95 14.23 -9.47 1.20
N HIS A 96 13.20 -10.05 0.59
CA HIS A 96 12.90 -9.84 -0.84
C HIS A 96 12.71 -8.36 -1.20
N PHE A 97 12.16 -7.57 -0.27
CA PHE A 97 12.03 -6.12 -0.37
C PHE A 97 12.98 -5.45 0.63
N GLU A 98 14.03 -4.80 0.16
CA GLU A 98 15.12 -4.23 0.98
C GLU A 98 14.65 -3.17 1.99
N ASP A 99 13.62 -2.41 1.62
CA ASP A 99 12.98 -1.35 2.39
C ASP A 99 11.85 -1.85 3.30
N CYS A 100 11.51 -3.14 3.25
CA CYS A 100 10.45 -3.75 4.05
C CYS A 100 10.99 -4.30 5.37
N THR A 101 11.20 -3.42 6.34
CA THR A 101 11.91 -3.81 7.57
C THR A 101 11.07 -4.67 8.52
N ASP A 102 9.76 -4.79 8.33
CA ASP A 102 8.86 -5.57 9.20
C ASP A 102 8.14 -6.70 8.45
N GLY A 103 8.54 -6.97 7.21
CA GLY A 103 8.00 -8.07 6.41
C GLY A 103 6.71 -7.73 5.66
N TYR A 104 6.21 -8.73 4.93
CA TYR A 104 5.11 -8.59 4.00
C TYR A 104 4.20 -9.81 3.97
N LEU A 105 3.03 -9.64 3.36
CA LEU A 105 1.99 -10.66 3.21
C LEU A 105 1.30 -10.53 1.86
N PHE A 106 0.99 -11.68 1.25
CA PHE A 106 0.00 -11.76 0.20
C PHE A 106 -1.29 -12.38 0.75
N THR A 107 -2.46 -11.81 0.46
CA THR A 107 -3.73 -12.38 0.91
C THR A 107 -4.90 -11.98 0.01
N ARG A 108 -5.92 -12.84 -0.07
CA ARG A 108 -7.25 -12.48 -0.65
C ARG A 108 -8.23 -12.00 0.42
N ASP A 109 -7.88 -12.13 1.70
CA ASP A 109 -8.68 -11.60 2.79
C ASP A 109 -8.37 -10.11 2.96
N HIS A 110 -9.18 -9.27 2.30
CA HIS A 110 -9.05 -7.82 2.35
C HIS A 110 -9.24 -7.27 3.77
N THR A 111 -10.04 -7.96 4.60
CA THR A 111 -10.24 -7.57 6.00
C THR A 111 -8.96 -7.83 6.80
N LEU A 112 -8.35 -9.00 6.63
CA LEU A 112 -7.06 -9.33 7.24
C LEU A 112 -5.98 -8.32 6.84
N ALA A 113 -5.89 -8.02 5.54
CA ALA A 113 -4.92 -7.04 5.03
C ALA A 113 -5.09 -5.66 5.69
N ALA A 114 -6.32 -5.14 5.70
CA ALA A 114 -6.63 -3.84 6.30
C ALA A 114 -6.37 -3.83 7.82
N GLN A 115 -6.71 -4.92 8.52
CA GLN A 115 -6.43 -5.06 9.95
C GLN A 115 -4.94 -5.09 10.25
N ILE A 116 -4.12 -5.77 9.44
CA ILE A 116 -2.67 -5.81 9.61
C ILE A 116 -2.07 -4.41 9.46
N VAL A 117 -2.53 -3.64 8.46
CA VAL A 117 -2.11 -2.26 8.23
C VAL A 117 -2.48 -1.40 9.44
N VAL A 118 -3.71 -1.47 9.92
CA VAL A 118 -4.18 -0.62 11.03
C VAL A 118 -3.52 -1.02 12.36
N ALA A 119 -3.41 -2.31 12.65
CA ALA A 119 -2.74 -2.83 13.83
C ALA A 119 -1.27 -2.39 13.89
N TRP A 120 -0.60 -2.27 12.74
CA TRP A 120 0.76 -1.75 12.67
C TRP A 120 0.92 -0.39 13.33
N PHE A 121 0.00 0.53 13.07
CA PHE A 121 0.07 1.87 13.66
C PHE A 121 -0.55 1.92 15.05
N ARG A 122 -1.69 1.25 15.24
CA ARG A 122 -2.44 1.30 16.49
C ARG A 122 -1.68 0.64 17.65
N ASP A 123 -0.99 -0.46 17.40
CA ASP A 123 -0.42 -1.32 18.45
C ASP A 123 1.06 -0.98 18.77
N ASN A 124 1.69 -0.11 17.99
CA ASN A 124 3.06 0.37 18.26
C ASN A 124 3.03 1.75 18.93
N SER A 125 3.56 1.85 20.15
CA SER A 125 3.59 3.11 20.93
C SER A 125 4.39 4.24 20.28
N ASP A 126 5.36 3.89 19.44
CA ASP A 126 6.24 4.83 18.75
C ASP A 126 5.67 5.27 17.40
N ALA A 127 4.54 4.71 16.97
CA ALA A 127 3.85 5.11 15.76
C ALA A 127 3.09 6.43 15.98
N PRO A 128 2.94 7.26 14.93
CA PRO A 128 2.17 8.50 15.03
C PRO A 128 0.70 8.21 15.39
N PRO A 129 0.03 9.12 16.13
CA PRO A 129 -1.39 9.01 16.37
C PRO A 129 -2.18 9.13 15.06
N HIS A 130 -3.40 8.58 15.02
CA HIS A 130 -4.26 8.60 13.83
C HIS A 130 -4.42 9.99 13.19
N SER A 131 -4.47 11.06 13.99
CA SER A 131 -4.58 12.45 13.51
C SER A 131 -3.40 12.93 12.66
N GLU A 132 -2.25 12.30 12.78
CA GLU A 132 -1.01 12.61 12.06
C GLU A 132 -0.76 11.65 10.91
N MET A 133 -1.66 10.68 10.69
CA MET A 133 -1.60 9.75 9.57
C MET A 133 -2.00 10.41 8.25
N GLY A 134 -1.18 10.19 7.23
CA GLY A 134 -1.45 10.48 5.83
C GLY A 134 -1.83 9.21 5.06
N CYS A 135 -2.43 9.43 3.90
CA CYS A 135 -2.73 8.40 2.91
C CYS A 135 -2.45 8.99 1.53
N ALA A 136 -1.70 8.27 0.71
CA ALA A 136 -1.49 8.59 -0.70
C ALA A 136 -1.68 7.34 -1.54
N TYR A 137 -2.07 7.53 -2.79
CA TYR A 137 -2.23 6.44 -3.73
C TYR A 137 -1.61 6.78 -5.08
N GLU A 138 -1.17 5.75 -5.80
CA GLU A 138 -0.66 5.83 -7.17
C GLU A 138 -1.30 4.73 -8.00
N LEU A 139 -1.74 5.08 -9.20
CA LEU A 139 -2.25 4.12 -10.18
C LEU A 139 -1.10 3.69 -11.09
N ALA A 140 -1.13 2.45 -11.56
CA ALA A 140 -0.21 2.01 -12.60
C ALA A 140 -0.42 2.83 -13.88
N ASP A 141 0.68 3.22 -14.53
CA ASP A 141 0.64 3.79 -15.87
C ASP A 141 0.12 2.74 -16.86
N VAL A 142 -0.68 3.20 -17.83
CA VAL A 142 -1.20 2.37 -18.92
C VAL A 142 -0.52 2.82 -20.21
N LEU A 143 -0.03 1.87 -21.00
CA LEU A 143 0.54 2.21 -22.30
C LEU A 143 -0.57 2.71 -23.23
N PRO A 144 -0.32 3.72 -24.08
CA PRO A 144 -1.36 4.27 -24.96
C PRO A 144 -2.09 3.21 -25.79
N ALA A 145 -1.38 2.17 -26.26
CA ALA A 145 -1.99 1.08 -27.04
C ALA A 145 -3.06 0.29 -26.28
N GLU A 146 -2.93 0.19 -24.95
CA GLU A 146 -3.86 -0.53 -24.07
C GLU A 146 -5.04 0.37 -23.66
N ALA A 147 -4.85 1.69 -23.68
CA ALA A 147 -5.91 2.66 -23.37
C ALA A 147 -6.99 2.76 -24.48
N TYR A 148 -6.67 2.37 -25.72
CA TYR A 148 -7.62 2.39 -26.85
C TYR A 148 -8.49 1.13 -26.96
N GLU A 149 -8.16 0.05 -26.24
CA GLU A 149 -8.95 -1.20 -26.26
C GLU A 149 -10.23 -1.10 -25.39
N ASP A 150 -10.31 -0.12 -24.49
CA ASP A 150 -11.45 0.13 -23.59
C ASP A 150 -12.47 1.17 -24.14
N ASP A 151 -12.27 1.70 -25.35
CA ASP A 151 -13.23 2.61 -26.00
C ASP A 151 -14.06 1.88 -27.08
N PRO A 152 -15.33 1.52 -26.79
CA PRO A 152 -16.20 0.80 -27.73
C PRO A 152 -16.65 1.64 -28.94
N THR A 153 -16.13 2.85 -29.16
CA THR A 153 -16.54 3.73 -30.25
C THR A 153 -15.55 3.91 -31.40
N SER A 154 -14.40 3.25 -31.38
CA SER A 154 -13.42 3.34 -32.48
C SER A 154 -13.55 2.20 -33.48
N GLY A 155 -14.66 2.19 -34.23
CA GLY A 155 -14.85 1.32 -35.39
C GLY A 155 -15.71 2.02 -36.43
N ASP A 156 -15.07 2.80 -37.29
CA ASP A 156 -15.61 3.27 -38.58
C ASP A 156 -15.34 2.22 -39.68
#